data_AF-A0A0B1T0D0-F1
#
_entry.id   AF-A0A0B1T0D0-F1
#
_cell.length_a   1.000
_cell.length_b   1.000
_cell.length_c   1.000
_cell.angle_alpha   90.00
_cell.angle_beta   90.00
_cell.angle_gamma   90.00
#
_symmetry.space_group_name_H-M   'P 1'
#
loop_
_entity.id
_entity.type
_entity.pdbx_description
1 polymer ?
#
loop_
_entity_poly.entity_id
_entity_poly.type
_entity_poly.pdbx_seq_one_letter_code
_entity_poly.pdbx_strand_id
1 'polypeptide(L)'
;MHARNLNTFCDGRLLEMMKISRLIKLVLPSRPHWTKALANARRLRTSKYSSVYVRRSMTPDERRLDFELRQQAKERNNKAGRRLWVVYRGGLKDVRDLAQPPHSENL
;
A
#
# COMPACT_ATOMS: atom_id res chain seq x y z
N MET A 1 22.00 6.33 8.79
CA MET A 1 20.57 6.35 9.17
C MET A 1 19.73 6.50 7.90
N HIS A 2 19.08 5.44 7.41
CA HIS A 2 18.28 5.49 6.18
C HIS A 2 16.84 5.89 6.51
N ALA A 3 16.53 7.19 6.46
CA ALA A 3 15.18 7.72 6.63
C ALA A 3 14.27 7.20 5.49
N ARG A 4 13.19 6.49 5.83
CA ARG A 4 12.20 6.01 4.86
C ARG A 4 11.00 6.96 4.83
N ASN A 5 10.69 7.43 3.62
CA ASN A 5 9.74 8.50 3.36
C ASN A 5 8.30 7.96 3.20
N LEU A 6 7.31 8.77 3.59
CA LEU A 6 5.88 8.54 3.33
C LEU A 6 5.33 9.67 2.48
N ASN A 7 4.38 9.35 1.61
CA ASN A 7 3.65 10.33 0.81
C ASN A 7 2.17 10.24 1.19
N THR A 8 1.52 11.38 1.47
CA THR A 8 0.07 11.45 1.72
C THR A 8 -0.65 12.05 0.52
N PHE A 9 -1.65 11.36 -0.02
CA PHE A 9 -2.46 11.78 -1.16
C PHE A 9 -3.89 12.07 -0.71
N CYS A 10 -4.57 13.04 -1.30
CA CYS A 10 -6.01 13.20 -1.17
C CYS A 10 -6.68 12.85 -2.50
N ASP A 11 -7.57 11.86 -2.54
CA ASP A 11 -8.29 11.52 -3.78
C ASP A 11 -9.53 12.41 -3.89
N GLY A 12 -9.58 13.21 -4.95
CA GLY A 12 -10.65 14.13 -5.27
C GLY A 12 -11.38 13.63 -6.51
N ARG A 13 -12.64 13.22 -6.34
CA ARG A 13 -13.58 13.06 -7.44
C ARG A 13 -14.79 13.94 -7.16
N LEU A 14 -14.73 15.17 -7.68
CA LEU A 14 -15.70 15.81 -8.57
C LEU A 14 -15.16 17.20 -8.90
N LEU A 15 -15.24 17.55 -10.18
CA LEU A 15 -14.64 18.73 -10.79
C LEU A 15 -15.22 20.02 -10.20
N GLU A 16 -14.52 20.63 -9.25
CA GLU A 16 -14.53 22.08 -9.02
C GLU A 16 -13.09 22.56 -8.85
N MET A 17 -12.64 23.33 -9.85
CA MET A 17 -11.51 24.26 -9.83
C MET A 17 -10.31 23.91 -8.93
N MET A 18 -9.31 23.25 -9.53
CA MET A 18 -7.88 23.34 -9.20
C MET A 18 -7.53 23.57 -7.71
N LYS A 19 -7.96 22.69 -6.82
CA LYS A 19 -7.29 22.52 -5.52
C LYS A 19 -6.80 21.09 -5.39
N ILE A 20 -5.82 20.75 -6.23
CA ILE A 20 -5.00 19.55 -6.01
C ILE A 20 -4.36 19.74 -4.65
N SER A 21 -4.85 19.02 -3.63
CA SER A 21 -4.23 19.01 -2.32
C SER A 21 -2.78 18.59 -2.50
N ARG A 22 -1.85 19.47 -2.11
CA ARG A 22 -0.41 19.26 -2.31
C ARG A 22 -0.01 17.93 -1.67
N LEU A 23 0.76 17.13 -2.40
CA LEU A 23 1.35 15.91 -1.85
C LEU A 23 2.33 16.30 -0.75
N ILE A 24 2.05 15.88 0.49
CA ILE A 24 2.96 16.10 1.62
C ILE A 24 3.86 14.87 1.76
N LYS A 25 5.17 15.12 1.84
CA LYS A 25 6.17 14.10 2.15
C LYS A 25 6.44 14.15 3.65
N LEU A 26 6.13 13.06 4.34
CA LEU A 26 6.39 12.91 5.77
C LEU A 26 7.68 12.11 5.97
N VAL A 27 8.64 12.71 6.68
CA VAL A 27 9.86 12.06 7.15
C VAL A 27 9.65 11.72 8.61
N LEU A 28 9.60 10.42 8.92
CA LEU A 28 9.40 9.97 10.30
C LEU A 28 10.74 9.64 10.98
N PRO A 29 10.86 9.83 12.31
CA PRO A 29 12.12 9.65 13.03
C PRO A 29 12.67 8.22 12.95
N SER A 30 11.80 7.20 12.90
CA SER A 30 12.24 5.81 12.88
C SER A 30 11.32 4.87 12.10
N ARG A 31 11.87 3.71 11.73
CA ARG A 31 11.17 2.66 10.97
C ARG A 31 9.92 2.12 11.67
N PRO A 32 9.89 1.91 13.00
CA PRO A 32 8.66 1.53 13.71
C PRO A 32 7.52 2.53 13.51
N HIS A 33 7.79 3.84 13.61
CA HIS A 33 6.78 4.88 13.36
C HIS A 33 6.26 4.79 11.93
N TRP A 34 7.15 4.59 10.96
CA TRP A 34 6.80 4.40 9.55
C TRP A 34 5.89 3.19 9.31
N THR A 35 6.24 2.03 9.89
CA THR A 35 5.43 0.82 9.76
C THR A 35 4.06 1.00 10.44
N LYS A 36 4.04 1.63 11.62
CA LYS A 36 2.81 1.89 12.38
C LYS A 36 1.88 2.85 11.63
N ALA A 37 2.43 3.90 11.00
CA ALA A 37 1.65 4.84 10.19
C ALA A 37 0.99 4.13 8.99
N LEU A 38 1.73 3.26 8.28
CA LEU A 38 1.19 2.50 7.16
C LEU A 38 0.16 1.45 7.57
N ALA A 39 0.38 0.76 8.68
CA ALA A 39 -0.56 -0.23 9.21
C ALA A 39 -1.91 0.44 9.56
N ASN A 40 -1.85 1.63 10.17
CA ASN A 40 -3.03 2.39 10.55
C ASN A 40 -3.69 3.15 9.39
N ALA A 41 -3.02 3.31 8.25
CA ALA A 41 -3.55 4.05 7.09
C ALA A 41 -4.91 3.52 6.62
N ARG A 42 -5.18 2.21 6.78
CA ARG A 42 -6.48 1.62 6.43
C ARG A 42 -7.63 2.22 7.24
N ARG A 43 -7.38 2.63 8.48
CA ARG A 43 -8.40 3.21 9.39
C ARG A 43 -8.88 4.59 8.91
N LEU A 44 -8.07 5.30 8.12
CA LEU A 44 -8.45 6.61 7.59
C LEU A 44 -9.66 6.50 6.64
N ARG A 45 -9.75 5.39 5.88
CA ARG A 45 -10.82 5.16 4.89
C ARG A 45 -12.23 5.13 5.46
N THR A 46 -12.38 4.70 6.71
CA THR A 46 -13.68 4.60 7.40
C THR A 46 -13.90 5.75 8.40
N SER A 47 -12.98 6.70 8.44
CA SER A 47 -13.04 7.85 9.34
C SER A 47 -13.53 9.11 8.60
N LYS A 48 -13.67 10.22 9.32
CA LYS A 48 -13.89 11.56 8.74
C LYS A 48 -12.79 12.01 7.76
N TYR A 49 -11.67 11.30 7.70
CA TYR A 49 -10.54 11.55 6.79
C TYR A 49 -10.49 10.55 5.64
N SER A 50 -11.64 10.08 5.16
CA SER A 50 -11.74 9.08 4.09
C SER A 50 -11.05 9.49 2.79
N SER A 51 -10.96 10.81 2.54
CA SER A 51 -10.25 11.40 1.42
C SER A 51 -8.72 11.38 1.57
N VAL A 52 -8.18 11.09 2.76
CA VAL A 52 -6.73 11.09 3.02
C VAL A 52 -6.16 9.68 2.90
N TYR A 53 -5.11 9.54 2.09
CA TYR A 53 -4.43 8.30 1.80
C TYR A 53 -2.96 8.40 2.19
N VAL A 54 -2.48 7.46 3.01
CA VAL A 54 -1.05 7.34 3.31
C VAL A 54 -0.46 6.22 2.47
N ARG A 55 0.62 6.52 1.74
CA ARG A 55 1.37 5.53 0.95
C ARG A 55 2.86 5.64 1.20
N ARG A 56 3.59 4.59 0.79
CA ARG A 56 5.05 4.60 0.76
C ARG A 56 5.53 5.62 -0.26
N SER A 57 6.62 6.31 0.06
CA SER A 57 7.35 7.06 -0.96
C SER A 57 8.08 6.08 -1.86
N MET A 58 7.55 5.89 -3.06
CA MET A 58 8.10 5.02 -4.11
C MET A 58 8.49 5.87 -5.30
N THR A 59 9.51 5.45 -6.04
CA THR A 59 9.88 6.04 -7.33
C THR A 59 8.74 5.89 -8.33
N PRO A 60 8.74 6.67 -9.44
CA PRO A 60 7.74 6.51 -10.50
C PRO A 60 7.67 5.08 -11.05
N ASP A 61 8.82 4.44 -11.24
CA ASP A 61 8.90 3.09 -11.81
C ASP A 61 8.42 2.02 -10.83
N GLU A 62 8.85 2.11 -9.56
CA GLU A 62 8.32 1.25 -8.48
C GLU A 62 6.80 1.36 -8.35
N ARG A 63 6.25 2.56 -8.61
CA ARG A 63 4.81 2.80 -8.57
C ARG A 63 4.09 2.18 -9.76
N ARG A 64 4.67 2.22 -10.96
CA ARG A 64 4.12 1.53 -12.14
C ARG A 64 4.08 0.02 -11.90
N LEU A 65 5.18 -0.55 -11.42
CA LEU A 65 5.26 -1.97 -11.09
C LEU A 65 4.25 -2.37 -9.99
N ASP A 66 4.15 -1.62 -8.89
CA ASP A 66 3.16 -1.89 -7.82
C ASP A 66 1.71 -1.80 -8.36
N PHE A 67 1.46 -0.87 -9.29
CA PHE A 67 0.16 -0.74 -9.94
C PHE A 67 -0.17 -1.97 -10.82
N GLU A 68 0.76 -2.39 -11.68
CA GLU A 68 0.60 -3.56 -12.54
C GLU A 68 0.35 -4.84 -11.73
N LEU A 69 1.15 -5.07 -10.68
CA LEU A 69 0.98 -6.21 -9.78
C LEU A 69 -0.40 -6.20 -9.11
N ARG A 70 -0.92 -5.03 -8.73
CA ARG A 70 -2.27 -4.90 -8.17
C ARG A 70 -3.36 -5.14 -9.19
N GLN A 71 -3.17 -4.73 -10.45
CA GLN A 71 -4.12 -5.04 -11.52
C GLN A 71 -4.18 -6.54 -11.77
N GLN A 72 -3.03 -7.20 -11.87
CA GLN A 72 -2.96 -8.66 -12.01
C GLN A 72 -3.62 -9.38 -10.81
N ALA A 73 -3.36 -8.92 -9.58
CA ALA A 73 -4.01 -9.44 -8.38
C ALA A 73 -5.54 -9.31 -8.47
N LYS A 74 -6.03 -8.14 -8.88
CA LYS A 74 -7.46 -7.85 -9.02
C LYS A 74 -8.09 -8.75 -10.07
N GLU A 75 -7.46 -8.92 -11.22
CA GLU A 75 -7.96 -9.78 -12.30
C GLU A 75 -8.04 -11.24 -11.85
N ARG A 76 -6.99 -11.78 -11.22
CA ARG A 76 -7.00 -13.16 -10.71
C ARG A 76 -8.05 -13.35 -9.60
N ASN A 77 -8.24 -12.36 -8.73
CA ASN A 77 -9.27 -12.40 -7.69
C ASN A 77 -10.68 -12.34 -8.26
N ASN A 78 -10.90 -11.53 -9.31
CA ASN A 78 -12.18 -11.48 -10.00
C ASN A 78 -12.50 -12.82 -10.68
N LYS A 79 -11.52 -13.42 -11.37
CA LYS A 79 -11.68 -14.75 -12.00
C LYS A 79 -11.96 -15.85 -10.97
N ALA A 80 -11.32 -15.79 -9.80
CA ALA A 80 -11.50 -16.78 -8.75
C ALA A 80 -12.79 -16.58 -7.93
N GLY A 81 -13.47 -15.43 -8.04
CA GLY A 81 -14.62 -15.07 -7.19
C GLY A 81 -14.29 -14.87 -5.71
N ARG A 82 -13.01 -14.95 -5.32
CA ARG A 82 -12.51 -14.79 -3.95
C ARG A 82 -11.12 -14.16 -3.95
N ARG A 83 -10.78 -13.51 -2.84
CA ARG A 83 -9.52 -12.79 -2.67
C ARG A 83 -8.37 -13.75 -2.29
N LEU A 84 -7.78 -14.39 -3.29
CA LEU A 84 -6.64 -15.31 -3.13
C LEU A 84 -5.28 -14.66 -3.39
N TRP A 85 -5.22 -13.68 -4.27
CA TRP A 85 -3.97 -13.09 -4.73
C TRP A 85 -3.74 -11.72 -4.11
N VAL A 86 -2.57 -11.53 -3.52
CA VAL A 86 -2.16 -10.27 -2.89
C VAL A 86 -0.74 -9.89 -3.29
N VAL A 87 -0.49 -8.58 -3.36
CA VAL A 87 0.86 -8.06 -3.57
C VAL A 87 1.60 -8.04 -2.23
N TYR A 88 2.67 -8.82 -2.11
CA TYR A 88 3.50 -8.92 -0.91
C TYR A 88 4.98 -8.78 -1.27
N ARG A 89 5.69 -7.87 -0.60
CA ARG A 89 7.13 -7.59 -0.81
C ARG A 89 7.54 -7.38 -2.29
N GLY A 90 6.66 -6.82 -3.12
CA GLY A 90 6.96 -6.55 -4.53
C GLY A 90 6.70 -7.73 -5.48
N GLY A 91 6.08 -8.80 -4.99
CA GLY A 91 5.63 -9.93 -5.81
C GLY A 91 4.14 -10.22 -5.59
N LEU A 92 3.56 -10.92 -6.56
CA LEU A 92 2.20 -11.44 -6.45
C LEU A 92 2.26 -12.81 -5.75
N LYS A 93 1.58 -12.96 -4.61
CA LYS A 93 1.53 -14.21 -3.84
C LYS A 93 0.10 -14.65 -3.60
N ASP A 94 -0.11 -15.97 -3.53
CA ASP A 94 -1.34 -16.54 -2.99
C ASP A 94 -1.35 -16.34 -1.46
N VAL A 95 -2.50 -16.02 -0.90
CA VAL A 95 -2.71 -15.88 0.54
C VAL A 95 -2.34 -17.16 1.29
N ARG A 96 -2.54 -18.33 0.68
CA ARG A 96 -2.16 -19.64 1.25
C ARG A 96 -0.65 -19.76 1.45
N ASP A 97 0.14 -19.20 0.53
CA ASP A 97 1.60 -19.24 0.58
C ASP A 97 2.19 -18.26 1.61
N LEU A 98 1.38 -17.32 2.11
CA LEU A 98 1.80 -16.34 3.13
C LEU A 98 1.64 -16.86 4.56
N ALA A 99 0.81 -17.88 4.77
CA ALA A 99 0.47 -18.41 6.08
C ALA A 99 1.43 -19.49 6.58
N GLN A 100 2.33 -19.98 5.73
CA GLN A 100 3.38 -20.89 6.16
C GLN A 100 4.42 -20.08 6.95
N PRO A 101 4.55 -20.25 8.30
CA PRO A 101 5.83 -19.96 8.93
C PRO A 101 6.90 -20.72 8.13
N PRO A 102 8.15 -20.22 8.02
CA PRO A 102 9.20 -21.03 7.46
C PRO A 102 9.13 -22.37 8.17
N HIS A 103 8.87 -23.44 7.41
CA HIS A 103 8.97 -24.79 7.93
C HIS A 103 10.36 -24.81 8.55
N SER A 104 10.44 -24.93 9.88
CA SER A 104 11.69 -25.18 10.55
C SER A 104 12.18 -26.50 9.98
N GLU A 105 13.04 -26.43 8.97
CA GLU A 105 13.91 -27.53 8.61
C GLU A 105 14.74 -27.78 9.86
N ASN A 106 14.32 -28.80 10.60
CA ASN A 106 15.12 -29.41 11.64
C ASN A 106 16.34 -30.03 10.94
N LEU A 107 17.53 -29.52 11.24
CA LEU A 107 18.74 -30.24 11.66
C LEU A 107 19.93 -29.27 11.71
#